data_AF-A0AAD2JDQ6-F1
#
_entry.id   AF-A0AAD2JDQ6-F1
#
_cell.length_a   1.000
_cell.length_b   1.000
_cell.length_c   1.000
_cell.angle_alpha   90.00
_cell.angle_beta   90.00
_cell.angle_gamma   90.00
#
_symmetry.space_group_name_H-M   'P 1'
#
loop_
_entity.id
_entity.type
_entity.pdbx_description
1 polymer ?
#
loop_
_entity_poly.entity_id
_entity_poly.type
_entity_poly.pdbx_seq_one_letter_code
_entity_poly.pdbx_strand_id
1 'polypeptide(L)'
;MKKNIKIETRVLITIELISALCGTIGIILGMLSLLSLSSKTWGEADPEASFIFTVLTVCFDTLSTATAILAFKYGGTILKRKCEKGMKILPLEKFANRLDLYSFFFGLAGLTLSILSLLFLFDFMKSDTGSEVSTMLSIVCDSISATIVIWVVKIMLKISYLEHQMRKNKN
;
A
#
# COMPACT_ATOMS: atom_id res chain seq x y z
N MET A 1 3.06 -15.63 -26.32
CA MET A 1 3.10 -16.61 -25.20
C MET A 1 1.79 -16.54 -24.40
N LYS A 2 0.97 -17.60 -24.37
CA LYS A 2 -0.26 -17.63 -23.54
C LYS A 2 0.16 -17.66 -22.06
N LYS A 3 0.07 -16.53 -21.37
CA LYS A 3 0.39 -16.44 -19.93
C LYS A 3 -0.56 -17.35 -19.14
N ASN A 4 0.01 -18.12 -18.21
CA ASN A 4 -0.74 -19.03 -17.33
C ASN A 4 -1.36 -18.22 -16.18
N ILE A 5 -2.69 -18.22 -16.09
CA ILE A 5 -3.44 -17.42 -15.10
C ILE A 5 -3.00 -17.73 -13.66
N LYS A 6 -2.57 -18.97 -13.37
CA LYS A 6 -2.03 -19.33 -12.05
C LYS A 6 -0.73 -18.59 -11.73
N ILE A 7 0.14 -18.43 -12.72
CA ILE A 7 1.39 -17.67 -12.57
C ILE A 7 1.06 -16.19 -12.40
N GLU A 8 0.08 -15.67 -13.17
CA GLU A 8 -0.37 -14.28 -13.04
C GLU A 8 -0.95 -13.99 -11.65
N THR A 9 -1.77 -14.88 -11.10
CA THR A 9 -2.29 -14.73 -9.72
C THR A 9 -1.17 -14.75 -8.68
N ARG A 10 -0.14 -15.57 -8.84
CA ARG A 10 1.03 -15.55 -7.94
C ARG A 10 1.79 -14.23 -8.01
N VAL A 11 2.00 -13.72 -9.23
CA VAL A 11 2.66 -12.42 -9.45
C VAL A 11 1.82 -11.30 -8.83
N LEU A 12 0.49 -11.33 -8.95
CA LEU A 12 -0.41 -10.38 -8.30
C LEU A 12 -0.22 -10.38 -6.78
N ILE A 13 -0.24 -11.56 -6.15
CA ILE A 13 -0.01 -11.70 -4.70
C ILE A 13 1.36 -11.15 -4.30
N THR A 14 2.40 -11.38 -5.10
CA THR A 14 3.74 -10.81 -4.84
C THR A 14 3.73 -9.29 -4.91
N ILE A 15 3.04 -8.68 -5.88
CA ILE A 15 2.91 -7.22 -6.00
C ILE A 15 2.17 -6.66 -4.78
N GLU A 16 1.07 -7.28 -4.36
CA GLU A 16 0.33 -6.87 -3.15
C GLU A 16 1.20 -6.97 -1.88
N LEU A 17 1.99 -8.04 -1.73
CA LEU A 17 2.92 -8.18 -0.60
C LEU A 17 3.99 -7.09 -0.59
N ILE A 18 4.55 -6.74 -1.75
CA ILE A 18 5.52 -5.63 -1.87
C ILE A 18 4.83 -4.31 -1.49
N SER A 19 3.62 -4.06 -1.98
CA SER A 19 2.85 -2.86 -1.65
C SER A 19 2.60 -2.73 -0.14
N ALA A 20 2.19 -3.82 0.51
CA ALA A 20 1.97 -3.88 1.95
C ALA A 20 3.27 -3.64 2.74
N LEU A 21 4.38 -4.24 2.31
CA LEU A 21 5.68 -4.06 2.94
C LEU A 21 6.14 -2.61 2.84
N CYS A 22 6.09 -2.02 1.64
CA CYS A 22 6.45 -0.61 1.43
C CYS A 22 5.57 0.33 2.25
N GLY A 23 4.25 0.12 2.26
CA GLY A 23 3.33 0.95 3.04
C GLY A 23 3.59 0.84 4.55
N THR A 24 3.90 -0.36 5.05
CA THR A 24 4.26 -0.55 6.48
C THR A 24 5.56 0.18 6.84
N ILE A 25 6.57 0.11 5.97
CA ILE A 25 7.83 0.83 6.17
C ILE A 25 7.59 2.35 6.14
N GLY A 26 6.78 2.85 5.20
CA GLY A 26 6.39 4.26 5.13
C GLY A 26 5.74 4.75 6.43
N ILE A 27 4.76 4.00 6.96
CA ILE A 27 4.12 4.29 8.25
C ILE A 27 5.14 4.37 9.40
N ILE A 28 6.06 3.41 9.48
CA ILE A 28 7.09 3.39 10.53
C ILE A 28 8.00 4.63 10.42
N LEU A 29 8.43 4.97 9.21
CA LEU A 29 9.26 6.15 8.97
C LEU A 29 8.51 7.45 9.27
N GLY A 30 7.23 7.55 8.92
CA GLY A 30 6.38 8.69 9.27
C GLY A 30 6.26 8.87 10.79
N MET A 31 6.08 7.77 11.52
CA MET A 31 6.10 7.80 12.99
C MET A 31 7.46 8.25 13.52
N LEU A 32 8.57 7.73 12.98
CA LEU A 32 9.92 8.16 13.38
C LEU A 32 10.16 9.65 13.10
N SER A 33 9.64 10.18 11.99
CA SER A 33 9.66 11.62 11.69
C SER A 33 8.97 12.43 12.79
N LEU A 34 7.74 12.04 13.19
CA LEU A 34 7.03 12.69 14.30
C LEU A 34 7.82 12.62 15.61
N LEU A 35 8.39 11.45 15.93
CA LEU A 35 9.14 11.28 17.16
C LEU A 35 10.43 12.12 17.17
N SER A 36 11.09 12.32 16.03
CA SER A 36 12.29 13.16 15.94
C SER A 36 12.03 14.66 16.18
N LEU A 37 10.81 15.14 15.88
CA LEU A 37 10.39 16.51 16.22
C LEU A 37 9.97 16.65 17.69
N SER A 38 9.69 15.53 18.38
CA SER A 38 9.26 15.53 19.77
C SER A 38 10.46 15.54 20.72
N SER A 39 10.64 16.66 21.41
CA SER A 39 11.63 16.79 22.49
C SER A 39 11.36 15.88 23.70
N LYS A 40 10.16 15.30 23.80
CA LYS A 40 9.79 14.39 24.88
C LYS A 40 10.30 12.96 24.67
N THR A 41 10.68 12.60 23.44
CA THR A 41 10.99 11.22 23.09
C THR A 41 12.49 10.95 23.04
N TRP A 42 13.28 11.87 22.48
CA TRP A 42 14.71 11.67 22.23
C TRP A 42 15.63 12.73 22.85
N GLY A 43 15.09 13.69 23.61
CA GLY A 43 15.86 14.81 24.16
C GLY A 43 15.66 16.09 23.34
N GLU A 44 16.69 16.64 22.73
CA GLU A 44 16.51 17.77 21.81
C GLU A 44 15.82 17.31 20.53
N ALA A 45 14.95 18.17 19.97
CA ALA A 45 14.33 17.90 18.68
C ALA A 45 15.41 17.86 17.59
N ASP A 46 15.29 16.91 16.66
CA ASP A 46 16.22 16.70 15.54
C ASP A 46 15.48 16.90 14.20
N PRO A 47 15.46 18.15 13.67
CA PRO A 47 14.81 18.46 12.41
C PRO A 47 15.49 17.79 11.20
N GLU A 48 16.79 17.48 11.28
CA GLU A 48 17.53 16.84 10.20
C GLU A 48 17.09 15.37 10.07
N ALA A 49 17.00 14.66 11.19
CA ALA A 49 16.44 13.31 11.22
C ALA A 49 14.97 13.30 10.74
N SER A 50 14.15 14.27 11.17
CA SER A 50 12.76 14.41 10.69
C SER A 50 12.69 14.57 9.18
N PHE A 51 13.55 15.42 8.62
CA PHE A 51 13.62 15.61 7.17
C PHE A 51 13.99 14.32 6.45
N ILE A 52 15.03 13.60 6.90
CA ILE A 52 15.46 12.33 6.30
C ILE A 52 14.33 11.28 6.37
N PHE A 53 13.70 11.12 7.53
CA PHE A 53 12.59 10.17 7.68
C PHE A 53 11.39 10.54 6.81
N THR A 54 11.08 11.82 6.67
CA THR A 54 9.99 12.29 5.81
C THR A 54 10.28 12.04 4.33
N VAL A 55 11.51 12.27 3.87
CA VAL A 55 11.93 11.94 2.49
C VAL A 55 11.80 10.43 2.23
N LEU A 56 12.27 9.60 3.17
CA LEU A 56 12.15 8.15 3.02
C LEU A 56 10.68 7.70 3.04
N THR A 57 9.85 8.31 3.88
CA THR A 57 8.39 8.07 3.92
C THR A 57 7.77 8.30 2.55
N VAL A 58 8.00 9.49 1.95
CA VAL A 58 7.50 9.83 0.62
C VAL A 58 7.95 8.80 -0.44
N CYS A 59 9.20 8.35 -0.40
CA CYS A 59 9.71 7.34 -1.32
C CYS A 59 8.96 5.99 -1.18
N PHE A 60 8.77 5.51 0.05
CA PHE A 60 8.07 4.25 0.31
C PHE A 60 6.57 4.33 0.02
N ASP A 61 5.91 5.45 0.33
CA ASP A 61 4.50 5.70 0.01
C ASP A 61 4.28 5.76 -1.51
N THR A 62 5.23 6.35 -2.23
CA THR A 62 5.20 6.39 -3.70
C THR A 62 5.27 4.96 -4.27
N LEU A 63 6.21 4.14 -3.77
CA LEU A 63 6.33 2.74 -4.20
C LEU A 63 5.09 1.92 -3.82
N SER A 64 4.55 2.10 -2.61
CA SER A 64 3.34 1.42 -2.16
C SER A 64 2.13 1.78 -3.02
N THR A 65 1.91 3.06 -3.28
CA THR A 65 0.81 3.58 -4.11
C THR A 65 0.94 3.12 -5.56
N ALA A 66 2.16 3.18 -6.12
CA ALA A 66 2.43 2.70 -7.49
C ALA A 66 2.17 1.19 -7.63
N THR A 67 2.57 0.40 -6.64
CA THR A 67 2.32 -1.05 -6.65
C THR A 67 0.84 -1.39 -6.45
N ALA A 68 0.10 -0.63 -5.63
CA ALA A 68 -1.34 -0.82 -5.45
C ALA A 68 -2.14 -0.59 -6.76
N ILE A 69 -1.83 0.48 -7.52
CA ILE A 69 -2.50 0.71 -8.81
C ILE A 69 -2.11 -0.34 -9.87
N LEU A 70 -0.88 -0.85 -9.82
CA LEU A 70 -0.45 -1.96 -10.67
C LEU A 70 -1.19 -3.24 -10.31
N ALA A 71 -1.37 -3.54 -9.03
CA ALA A 71 -2.16 -4.69 -8.55
C ALA A 71 -3.61 -4.60 -9.08
N PHE A 72 -4.27 -3.45 -8.93
CA PHE A 72 -5.62 -3.22 -9.46
C PHE A 72 -5.71 -3.47 -10.98
N LYS A 73 -4.80 -2.88 -11.77
CA LYS A 73 -4.79 -3.05 -13.24
C LYS A 73 -4.54 -4.51 -13.63
N TYR A 74 -3.65 -5.19 -12.90
CA TYR A 74 -3.29 -6.56 -13.18
C TYR A 74 -4.40 -7.54 -12.77
N GLY A 75 -5.03 -7.34 -11.62
CA GLY A 75 -6.22 -8.08 -11.17
C GLY A 75 -7.39 -7.91 -12.13
N GLY A 76 -7.66 -6.70 -12.60
CA GLY A 76 -8.68 -6.43 -13.61
C GLY A 76 -8.41 -7.15 -14.93
N THR A 77 -7.14 -7.22 -15.35
CA THR A 77 -6.72 -7.96 -16.55
C THR A 77 -6.94 -9.47 -16.38
N ILE A 78 -6.62 -10.03 -15.21
CA ILE A 78 -6.87 -11.44 -14.89
C ILE A 78 -8.37 -11.75 -14.94
N LEU A 79 -9.20 -10.90 -14.33
CA LEU A 79 -10.66 -11.05 -14.32
C LEU A 79 -11.24 -11.04 -15.74
N LYS A 80 -10.80 -10.09 -16.59
CA LYS A 80 -11.23 -10.02 -18.00
C LYS A 80 -10.90 -11.30 -18.75
N ARG A 81 -9.67 -11.82 -18.60
CA ARG A 81 -9.25 -13.08 -19.24
C ARG A 81 -9.95 -14.32 -18.69
N LYS A 82 -10.28 -14.35 -17.39
CA LYS A 82 -11.10 -15.43 -16.83
C LYS A 82 -12.49 -15.45 -17.49
N CYS A 83 -13.08 -14.27 -17.71
CA CYS A 83 -14.36 -14.12 -18.42
C CYS A 83 -14.27 -14.58 -19.88
N GLU A 84 -13.26 -14.12 -20.63
CA GLU A 84 -13.04 -14.52 -22.04
C GLU A 84 -12.85 -16.04 -22.22
N LYS A 85 -12.28 -16.71 -21.21
CA LYS A 85 -12.07 -18.18 -21.20
C LYS A 85 -13.24 -18.97 -20.62
N GLY A 86 -14.36 -18.33 -20.28
CA GLY A 86 -15.53 -18.99 -19.67
C GLY A 86 -15.25 -19.60 -18.29
N MET A 87 -14.22 -19.14 -17.58
CA MET A 87 -13.89 -19.65 -16.25
C MET A 87 -14.74 -18.98 -15.18
N LYS A 88 -15.09 -19.74 -14.13
CA LYS A 88 -15.84 -19.22 -12.99
C LYS A 88 -15.01 -18.16 -12.27
N ILE A 89 -15.56 -16.94 -12.16
CA ILE A 89 -15.00 -15.85 -11.37
C ILE A 89 -15.70 -15.84 -10.01
N LEU A 90 -14.93 -15.90 -8.93
CA LEU A 90 -15.47 -15.85 -7.58
C LEU A 90 -15.85 -14.40 -7.23
N PRO A 91 -16.96 -14.17 -6.50
CA PRO A 91 -17.31 -12.82 -6.00
C PRO A 91 -16.18 -12.19 -5.17
N LEU A 92 -15.44 -13.01 -4.42
CA LEU A 92 -14.29 -12.58 -3.63
C LEU A 92 -13.14 -12.01 -4.47
N GLU A 93 -12.91 -12.50 -5.70
CA GLU A 93 -11.87 -11.95 -6.60
C GLU A 93 -12.24 -10.55 -7.09
N LYS A 94 -13.53 -10.33 -7.41
CA LYS A 94 -14.03 -9.00 -7.78
C LYS A 94 -13.96 -8.04 -6.61
N PHE A 95 -14.25 -8.53 -5.41
CA PHE A 95 -14.18 -7.76 -4.19
C PHE A 95 -12.74 -7.37 -3.83
N ALA A 96 -11.80 -8.33 -3.88
CA ALA A 96 -10.36 -8.10 -3.73
C ALA A 96 -9.86 -7.00 -4.68
N ASN A 97 -10.18 -7.10 -5.98
CA ASN A 97 -9.80 -6.10 -6.95
C ASN A 97 -10.43 -4.72 -6.69
N ARG A 98 -11.61 -4.63 -6.07
CA ARG A 98 -12.18 -3.32 -5.66
C ARG A 98 -11.46 -2.75 -4.45
N LEU A 99 -11.06 -3.60 -3.51
CA LEU A 99 -10.27 -3.20 -2.35
C LEU A 99 -8.90 -2.64 -2.76
N ASP A 100 -8.23 -3.21 -3.76
CA ASP A 100 -6.98 -2.65 -4.32
C ASP A 100 -7.15 -1.19 -4.76
N LEU A 101 -8.28 -0.87 -5.40
CA LEU A 101 -8.58 0.50 -5.82
C LEU A 101 -8.81 1.44 -4.62
N TYR A 102 -9.50 0.97 -3.58
CA TYR A 102 -9.67 1.76 -2.36
C TYR A 102 -8.36 1.99 -1.64
N SER A 103 -7.52 0.96 -1.50
CA SER A 103 -6.18 1.09 -0.96
C SER A 103 -5.36 2.11 -1.76
N PHE A 104 -5.40 2.06 -3.09
CA PHE A 104 -4.73 3.06 -3.92
C PHE A 104 -5.17 4.49 -3.59
N PHE A 105 -6.47 4.76 -3.43
CA PHE A 105 -6.95 6.11 -3.09
C PHE A 105 -6.51 6.56 -1.70
N PHE A 106 -6.54 5.67 -0.70
CA PHE A 106 -6.02 5.98 0.64
C PHE A 106 -4.51 6.23 0.62
N GLY A 107 -3.73 5.40 -0.09
CA GLY A 107 -2.29 5.59 -0.24
C GLY A 107 -1.93 6.85 -1.02
N LEU A 108 -2.72 7.23 -2.03
CA LEU A 108 -2.53 8.47 -2.76
C LEU A 108 -2.82 9.71 -1.88
N ALA A 109 -3.84 9.63 -1.03
CA ALA A 109 -4.13 10.68 -0.06
C ALA A 109 -3.00 10.82 0.96
N GLY A 110 -2.51 9.69 1.51
CA GLY A 110 -1.34 9.65 2.39
C GLY A 110 -0.11 10.25 1.73
N LEU A 111 0.27 9.78 0.53
CA LEU A 111 1.38 10.33 -0.24
C LEU A 111 1.28 11.84 -0.46
N THR A 112 0.09 12.35 -0.76
CA THR A 112 -0.10 13.79 -0.94
C THR A 112 0.17 14.56 0.36
N LEU A 113 -0.24 14.01 1.49
CA LEU A 113 0.01 14.56 2.82
C LEU A 113 1.47 14.41 3.25
N SER A 114 2.17 13.33 2.91
CA SER A 114 3.60 13.19 3.20
C SER A 114 4.45 14.13 2.35
N ILE A 115 4.09 14.35 1.08
CA ILE A 115 4.70 15.41 0.27
C ILE A 115 4.43 16.79 0.88
N LEU A 116 3.20 17.08 1.31
CA LEU A 116 2.87 18.35 1.94
C LEU A 116 3.64 18.56 3.25
N SER A 117 3.80 17.50 4.06
CA SER A 117 4.66 17.50 5.25
C SER A 117 6.10 17.89 4.90
N LEU A 118 6.67 17.27 3.85
CA LEU A 118 8.01 17.60 3.37
C LEU A 118 8.12 19.06 2.93
N LEU A 119 7.10 19.61 2.25
CA LEU A 119 7.07 21.02 1.84
C LEU A 119 7.12 21.96 3.05
N PHE A 120 6.42 21.64 4.15
CA PHE A 120 6.44 22.44 5.38
C PHE A 120 7.81 22.48 6.08
N LEU A 121 8.67 21.48 5.85
CA LEU A 121 10.02 21.43 6.40
C LEU A 121 11.03 22.31 5.64
N PHE A 122 10.71 22.76 4.42
CA PHE A 122 11.56 23.70 3.70
C PHE A 122 11.42 25.14 4.19
N ASP A 123 12.50 25.91 4.07
CA ASP A 123 12.61 27.29 4.54
C ASP A 123 11.54 28.25 3.98
N PHE A 124 10.94 27.95 2.82
CA PHE A 124 9.94 28.81 2.19
C PHE A 124 8.53 28.69 2.81
N MET A 125 8.22 27.58 3.49
CA MET A 125 6.93 27.40 4.20
C MET A 125 7.10 27.36 5.72
N LYS A 126 8.17 26.71 6.20
CA LYS A 126 8.61 26.63 7.59
C LYS A 126 7.49 26.62 8.63
N SER A 127 6.80 25.49 8.74
CA SER A 127 5.75 25.28 9.74
C SER A 127 5.86 23.90 10.37
N ASP A 128 6.48 23.81 11.54
CA ASP A 128 6.63 22.54 12.28
C ASP A 128 5.25 21.95 12.63
N THR A 129 4.31 22.78 13.06
CA THR A 129 2.92 22.35 13.32
C THR A 129 2.21 21.86 12.05
N GLY A 130 2.44 22.52 10.91
CA GLY A 130 1.90 22.08 9.62
C GLY A 130 2.45 20.71 9.20
N SER A 131 3.77 20.53 9.36
CA SER A 131 4.45 19.24 9.12
C SER A 131 3.91 18.15 10.03
N GLU A 132 3.76 18.41 11.33
CA GLU A 132 3.26 17.45 12.31
C GLU A 132 1.84 16.98 11.97
N VAL A 133 0.91 17.92 11.73
CA VAL A 133 -0.48 17.60 11.39
C VAL A 133 -0.56 16.84 10.07
N SER A 134 0.19 17.26 9.05
CA SER A 134 0.21 16.59 7.75
C SER A 134 0.76 15.16 7.86
N THR A 135 1.83 14.97 8.64
CA THR A 135 2.42 13.65 8.88
C THR A 135 1.46 12.74 9.65
N MET A 136 0.79 13.25 10.68
CA MET A 136 -0.20 12.47 11.44
C MET A 136 -1.35 12.00 10.56
N LEU A 137 -1.91 12.88 9.72
CA LEU A 137 -2.97 12.52 8.78
C LEU A 137 -2.48 11.53 7.71
N SER A 138 -1.25 11.70 7.21
CA SER A 138 -0.62 10.74 6.28
C SER A 138 -0.59 9.35 6.89
N ILE A 139 -0.03 9.21 8.09
CA ILE A 139 0.09 7.93 8.80
C ILE A 139 -1.28 7.23 8.93
N VAL A 140 -2.35 7.98 9.23
CA VAL A 140 -3.70 7.41 9.32
C VAL A 140 -4.17 6.88 7.96
N CYS A 141 -4.02 7.66 6.90
CA CYS A 141 -4.38 7.23 5.53
C CYS A 141 -3.57 6.02 5.08
N ASP A 142 -2.25 6.04 5.29
CA ASP A 142 -1.34 4.96 4.92
C ASP A 142 -1.64 3.69 5.73
N SER A 143 -1.99 3.81 7.01
CA SER A 143 -2.41 2.68 7.85
C SER A 143 -3.69 2.03 7.37
N ILE A 144 -4.69 2.82 6.96
CA ILE A 144 -5.92 2.31 6.35
C ILE A 144 -5.59 1.58 5.04
N SER A 145 -4.77 2.20 4.18
CA SER A 145 -4.32 1.60 2.92
C SER A 145 -3.63 0.25 3.16
N ALA A 146 -2.62 0.20 4.02
CA ALA A 146 -1.87 -1.02 4.33
C ALA A 146 -2.77 -2.13 4.90
N THR A 147 -3.72 -1.77 5.77
CA THR A 147 -4.70 -2.72 6.31
C THR A 147 -5.56 -3.33 5.21
N ILE A 148 -6.01 -2.52 4.24
CA ILE A 148 -6.76 -3.00 3.08
C ILE A 148 -5.89 -3.96 2.26
N VAL A 149 -4.65 -3.61 1.91
CA VAL A 149 -3.76 -4.50 1.13
C VAL A 149 -3.53 -5.83 1.84
N ILE A 150 -3.24 -5.82 3.15
CA ILE A 150 -3.08 -7.04 3.95
C ILE A 150 -4.33 -7.91 3.89
N TRP A 151 -5.52 -7.28 3.87
CA TRP A 151 -6.77 -8.01 3.74
C TRP A 151 -6.95 -8.62 2.34
N VAL A 152 -6.59 -7.89 1.27
CA VAL A 152 -6.59 -8.41 -0.11
C VAL A 152 -5.69 -9.64 -0.22
N VAL A 153 -4.46 -9.56 0.30
CA VAL A 153 -3.51 -10.68 0.31
C VAL A 153 -4.12 -11.91 0.98
N LYS A 154 -4.77 -11.74 2.13
CA LYS A 154 -5.46 -12.84 2.84
C LYS A 154 -6.59 -13.45 2.00
N ILE A 155 -7.38 -12.63 1.31
CA ILE A 155 -8.46 -13.09 0.42
C ILE A 155 -7.85 -13.90 -0.74
N MET A 156 -6.80 -13.39 -1.38
CA MET A 156 -6.16 -14.01 -2.53
C MET A 156 -5.46 -15.34 -2.19
N LEU A 157 -4.83 -15.44 -1.02
CA LEU A 157 -4.28 -16.69 -0.50
C LEU A 157 -5.38 -17.72 -0.21
N LYS A 158 -6.49 -17.30 0.40
CA LYS A 158 -7.65 -18.17 0.69
C LYS A 158 -8.26 -18.73 -0.61
N ILE A 159 -8.41 -17.89 -1.64
CA ILE A 159 -8.90 -18.31 -2.95
C ILE A 159 -7.95 -19.33 -3.59
N SER A 160 -6.64 -19.03 -3.58
CA SER A 160 -5.62 -19.92 -4.12
C SER A 160 -5.61 -21.29 -3.44
N TYR A 161 -5.84 -21.33 -2.13
CA TYR A 161 -5.96 -22.58 -1.37
C TYR A 161 -7.22 -23.38 -1.73
N LEU A 162 -8.39 -22.71 -1.83
CA LEU A 162 -9.65 -23.35 -2.21
C LEU A 162 -9.59 -23.94 -3.62
N GLU A 163 -9.00 -23.22 -4.58
CA GLU A 163 -8.78 -23.73 -5.94
C GLU A 163 -7.87 -24.98 -5.96
N HIS A 164 -6.91 -25.07 -5.03
CA HIS A 164 -6.03 -26.23 -4.88
C HIS A 164 -6.76 -27.45 -4.30
N GLN A 165 -7.59 -27.25 -3.26
CA GLN A 165 -8.38 -28.33 -2.63
C GLN A 165 -9.40 -28.93 -3.58
N MET A 166 -10.11 -28.10 -4.35
CA MET A 166 -11.09 -28.55 -5.35
C MET A 166 -10.49 -29.42 -6.45
N ARG A 167 -9.19 -29.28 -6.74
CA ARG A 167 -8.48 -30.12 -7.71
C ARG A 167 -8.04 -31.45 -7.10
N LYS A 168 -7.62 -31.47 -5.83
CA LYS A 168 -7.27 -32.72 -5.14
C LYS A 168 -8.46 -33.66 -5.00
N ASN A 169 -9.67 -33.15 -4.82
CA ASN A 169 -10.89 -33.97 -4.72
C ASN A 169 -11.45 -34.45 -6.09
N LYS A 170 -10.85 -34.04 -7.22
CA LYS A 170 -11.28 -34.42 -8.57
C LYS A 170 -10.37 -35.48 -9.22
N ASN A 171 -9.22 -35.76 -8.61
CA ASN A 171 -8.28 -36.80 -9.02
C ASN A 171 -8.32 -37.93 -8.00
#